data_AF-A0A453LKY3-F1
#
_entry.id   AF-A0A453LKY3-F1
#
_cell.length_a   1.000
_cell.length_b   1.000
_cell.length_c   1.000
_cell.angle_alpha   90.00
_cell.angle_beta   90.00
_cell.angle_gamma   90.00
#
_symmetry.space_group_name_H-M   'P 1'
#
loop_
_entity.id
_entity.type
_entity.pdbx_description
1 polymer ?
#
loop_
_entity_poly.entity_id
_entity_poly.type
_entity_poly.pdbx_seq_one_letter_code
_entity_poly.pdbx_strand_id
1 'polypeptide(L)'
;NVGQYGTPDPIECLELNLKAIVLNTYEGKTPDVDFAKFFVLNAKVLEVMKFGVYCNSCNQKWVANQHMRLQLDNRASRDARFDFERDYGNCRFYYKKHMHDMWIADTFDRSLCKFCRKV
;
A
#
# COMPACT_ATOMS: atom_id res chain seq x y z
N ASN A 1 35.24 21.85 6.58
CA ASN A 1 34.31 20.85 7.16
C ASN A 1 33.31 20.41 6.12
N VAL A 2 33.58 19.29 5.45
CA VAL A 2 32.58 18.62 4.61
C VAL A 2 31.68 17.85 5.57
N GLY A 3 30.44 18.31 5.75
CA GLY A 3 29.45 17.59 6.53
C GLY A 3 29.21 16.24 5.89
N GLN A 4 29.60 15.16 6.57
CA GLN A 4 29.11 13.83 6.24
C GLN A 4 27.63 13.81 6.59
N TYR A 5 26.78 13.95 5.58
CA TYR A 5 25.40 13.52 5.68
C TYR A 5 25.46 12.00 5.83
N GLY A 6 25.38 11.53 7.07
CA GLY A 6 25.32 10.11 7.37
C GLY A 6 24.23 9.46 6.54
N THR A 7 24.49 8.23 6.10
CA THR A 7 23.48 7.37 5.47
C THR A 7 22.23 7.41 6.35
N PRO A 8 21.04 7.75 5.82
CA PRO A 8 19.82 7.80 6.62
C PRO A 8 19.64 6.49 7.37
N ASP A 9 19.31 6.58 8.66
CA ASP A 9 19.12 5.39 9.48
C ASP A 9 18.08 4.47 8.81
N PRO A 10 18.38 3.17 8.69
CA PRO A 10 17.47 2.23 8.07
C PRO A 10 16.12 2.23 8.79
N ILE A 11 15.02 2.23 8.01
CA ILE A 11 13.67 2.13 8.56
C ILE A 11 13.49 0.68 9.05
N GLU A 12 13.67 0.45 10.35
CA GLU A 12 13.63 -0.87 10.97
C GLU A 12 12.39 -1.69 10.57
N CYS A 13 11.22 -1.04 10.54
CA CYS A 13 9.97 -1.70 10.13
C CYS A 13 10.07 -2.26 8.71
N LEU A 14 10.60 -1.47 7.77
CA LEU A 14 10.74 -1.85 6.37
C LEU A 14 11.75 -2.98 6.17
N GLU A 15 12.84 -2.96 6.95
CA GLU A 15 13.92 -3.93 6.80
C GLU A 15 13.64 -5.26 7.50
N LEU A 16 12.98 -5.24 8.67
CA LEU A 16 12.92 -6.40 9.57
C LEU A 16 11.50 -6.91 9.85
N ASN A 17 10.47 -6.07 9.71
CA ASN A 17 9.13 -6.39 10.25
C ASN A 17 7.98 -6.33 9.21
N LEU A 18 8.18 -5.71 8.06
CA LEU A 18 7.11 -5.48 7.08
C LEU A 18 6.90 -6.71 6.18
N LYS A 19 6.08 -7.65 6.65
CA LYS A 19 5.81 -8.93 5.98
C LYS A 19 4.63 -8.92 5.01
N ALA A 20 3.64 -8.08 5.25
CA ALA A 20 2.42 -8.05 4.45
C ALA A 20 1.96 -6.62 4.19
N ILE A 21 1.57 -6.32 2.96
CA ILE A 21 1.00 -5.04 2.55
C ILE A 21 -0.27 -5.29 1.76
N VAL A 22 -1.30 -4.48 1.99
CA VAL A 22 -2.53 -4.47 1.19
C VAL A 22 -2.77 -3.04 0.69
N LEU A 23 -2.76 -2.87 -0.63
CA LEU A 23 -3.09 -1.61 -1.30
C LEU A 23 -4.47 -1.72 -1.92
N ASN A 24 -5.48 -1.22 -1.21
CA ASN A 24 -6.83 -1.13 -1.74
C ASN A 24 -6.96 0.03 -2.72
N THR A 25 -7.97 -0.01 -3.59
CA THR A 25 -8.23 1.04 -4.61
C THR A 25 -7.06 1.32 -5.55
N TYR A 26 -6.20 0.31 -5.78
CA TYR A 26 -5.05 0.47 -6.66
C TYR A 26 -5.52 0.60 -8.12
N GLU A 27 -5.40 1.80 -8.69
CA GLU A 27 -5.77 2.08 -10.08
C GLU A 27 -4.63 1.76 -11.05
N GLY A 28 -3.40 1.69 -10.54
CA GLY A 28 -2.19 1.56 -11.33
C GLY A 28 -1.85 2.86 -12.08
N LYS A 29 -2.20 4.03 -11.52
CA LYS A 29 -1.67 5.31 -12.00
C LYS A 29 -0.22 5.47 -11.57
N THR A 30 0.48 6.47 -12.11
CA THR A 30 1.89 6.73 -11.76
C THR A 30 2.11 6.87 -10.25
N PRO A 31 1.30 7.66 -9.50
CA PRO A 31 1.46 7.76 -8.05
C PRO A 31 1.31 6.43 -7.32
N ASP A 32 0.31 5.61 -7.71
CA ASP A 32 0.09 4.30 -7.11
C ASP A 32 1.28 3.37 -7.36
N VAL A 33 1.81 3.37 -8.59
CA VAL A 33 2.98 2.58 -8.96
C VAL A 33 4.20 3.02 -8.19
N ASP A 34 4.49 4.32 -8.13
CA ASP A 34 5.69 4.82 -7.44
C ASP A 34 5.63 4.49 -5.95
N PHE A 35 4.45 4.64 -5.33
CA PHE A 35 4.22 4.26 -3.95
C PHE A 35 4.43 2.76 -3.71
N ALA A 36 3.81 1.90 -4.53
CA ALA A 36 3.95 0.46 -4.39
C ALA A 36 5.37 -0.03 -4.67
N LYS A 37 5.99 0.51 -5.71
CA LYS A 37 7.35 0.16 -6.16
C LYS A 37 8.39 0.45 -5.09
N PHE A 38 8.20 1.48 -4.27
CA PHE A 38 9.05 1.72 -3.11
C PHE A 38 9.15 0.48 -2.22
N PHE A 39 8.02 -0.16 -1.88
CA PHE A 39 8.04 -1.36 -1.06
C PHE A 39 8.60 -2.58 -1.81
N VAL A 40 8.27 -2.73 -3.09
CA VAL A 40 8.83 -3.82 -3.93
C VAL A 40 10.36 -3.80 -3.88
N LEU A 41 10.96 -2.62 -4.03
CA LEU A 41 12.41 -2.47 -4.16
C LEU A 41 13.16 -2.38 -2.83
N ASN A 42 12.47 -2.13 -1.70
CA ASN A 42 13.14 -1.89 -0.42
C ASN A 42 12.73 -2.84 0.72
N ALA A 43 11.56 -3.48 0.66
CA ALA A 43 11.08 -4.35 1.74
C ALA A 43 11.71 -5.75 1.62
N LYS A 44 12.75 -5.99 2.42
CA LYS A 44 13.60 -7.20 2.36
C LYS A 44 12.92 -8.46 2.91
N VAL A 45 12.00 -8.29 3.86
CA VAL A 45 11.28 -9.39 4.53
C VAL A 45 9.81 -9.51 4.10
N LEU A 46 9.44 -8.84 3.00
CA LEU A 46 8.07 -8.87 2.50
C LEU A 46 7.72 -10.27 2.02
N GLU A 47 6.65 -10.86 2.55
CA GLU A 47 6.16 -12.19 2.16
C GLU A 47 5.00 -12.05 1.15
N VAL A 48 4.17 -11.02 1.29
CA VAL A 48 3.02 -10.79 0.39
C VAL A 48 2.67 -9.32 0.22
N MET A 49 2.34 -8.93 -0.99
CA MET A 49 1.77 -7.63 -1.31
C MET A 49 0.52 -7.82 -2.17
N LYS A 50 -0.62 -7.39 -1.66
CA LYS A 50 -1.91 -7.52 -2.32
C LYS A 50 -2.37 -6.19 -2.88
N PHE A 51 -2.81 -6.20 -4.13
CA PHE A 51 -3.38 -5.06 -4.82
C PHE A 51 -4.87 -5.29 -5.01
N GLY A 52 -5.68 -4.52 -4.29
CA GLY A 52 -7.11 -4.41 -4.53
C GLY A 52 -7.34 -3.51 -5.74
N VAL A 53 -7.43 -4.12 -6.92
CA VAL A 53 -7.49 -3.43 -8.21
C VAL A 53 -8.90 -2.93 -8.51
N TYR A 54 -8.97 -1.71 -9.02
CA TYR A 54 -10.20 -1.11 -9.51
C TYR A 54 -10.85 -1.94 -10.65
N CYS A 55 -12.16 -2.17 -10.57
CA CYS A 55 -12.89 -3.24 -11.29
C CYS A 55 -12.57 -3.41 -12.77
N ASN A 56 -12.53 -2.32 -13.52
CA ASN A 56 -12.44 -2.39 -14.98
C ASN A 56 -11.01 -2.52 -15.49
N SER A 57 -10.02 -2.39 -14.61
CA SER A 57 -8.60 -2.34 -14.98
C SER A 57 -7.91 -3.70 -14.85
N CYS A 58 -8.43 -4.64 -14.06
CA CYS A 58 -7.75 -5.88 -13.70
C CYS A 58 -7.88 -7.00 -14.76
N ASN A 59 -7.42 -6.75 -15.99
CA ASN A 59 -7.26 -7.79 -17.01
C ASN A 59 -5.78 -8.24 -17.11
N GLN A 60 -5.52 -9.38 -17.75
CA GLN A 60 -4.17 -9.96 -17.85
C GLN A 60 -3.15 -9.02 -18.48
N LYS A 61 -3.54 -8.27 -19.52
CA LYS A 61 -2.65 -7.29 -20.18
C LYS A 61 -2.23 -6.18 -19.21
N TRP A 62 -3.19 -5.68 -18.43
CA TRP A 62 -2.91 -4.67 -17.42
C TRP A 62 -2.03 -5.21 -16.30
N VAL A 63 -2.28 -6.44 -15.82
CA VAL A 63 -1.44 -7.08 -14.78
C VAL A 63 0.00 -7.24 -15.27
N ALA A 64 0.20 -7.72 -16.50
CA ALA A 64 1.53 -7.83 -17.12
C ALA A 64 2.24 -6.46 -17.21
N ASN A 65 1.50 -5.41 -17.57
CA ASN A 65 2.03 -4.05 -17.57
C ASN A 65 2.42 -3.57 -16.16
N GLN A 66 1.64 -3.89 -15.12
CA GLN A 66 1.99 -3.54 -13.75
C GLN A 66 3.22 -4.30 -13.25
N HIS A 67 3.37 -5.57 -13.61
CA HIS A 67 4.59 -6.34 -13.30
C HIS A 67 5.86 -5.62 -13.76
N MET A 68 5.86 -5.10 -15.00
CA MET A 68 6.99 -4.35 -15.55
C MET A 68 7.19 -3.01 -14.83
N ARG A 69 6.10 -2.26 -14.60
CA ARG A 69 6.17 -0.92 -13.99
C ARG A 69 6.63 -0.96 -12.53
N LEU A 70 6.17 -1.95 -11.78
CA LEU A 70 6.58 -2.20 -10.40
C LEU A 70 7.98 -2.82 -10.29
N GLN A 71 8.55 -3.28 -11.40
CA GLN A 71 9.84 -3.97 -11.44
C GLN A 71 9.90 -5.17 -10.48
N LEU A 72 8.89 -6.04 -10.52
CA LEU A 72 8.80 -7.18 -9.61
C LEU A 72 9.99 -8.16 -9.74
N ASP A 73 10.67 -8.16 -10.89
CA ASP A 73 11.90 -8.92 -11.10
C ASP A 73 13.09 -8.39 -10.28
N ASN A 74 13.07 -7.11 -9.90
CA ASN A 74 14.08 -6.43 -9.09
C ASN A 74 13.69 -6.34 -7.60
N ARG A 75 12.70 -7.11 -7.17
CA ARG A 75 12.19 -7.08 -5.79
C ARG A 75 13.29 -7.36 -4.75
N ALA A 76 13.24 -6.66 -3.63
CA ALA A 76 14.16 -6.85 -2.51
C ALA A 76 13.97 -8.22 -1.84
N SER A 77 12.72 -8.63 -1.61
CA SER A 77 12.38 -9.95 -1.10
C SER A 77 12.14 -10.93 -2.25
N ARG A 78 13.03 -11.91 -2.42
CA ARG A 78 12.98 -12.88 -3.54
C ARG A 78 11.72 -13.76 -3.51
N ASP A 79 11.22 -14.08 -2.32
CA ASP A 79 10.09 -14.99 -2.14
C ASP A 79 8.74 -14.26 -1.97
N ALA A 80 8.74 -12.92 -2.05
CA ALA A 80 7.52 -12.12 -1.97
C ALA A 80 6.54 -12.47 -3.08
N ARG A 81 5.28 -12.66 -2.70
CA ARG A 81 4.15 -12.84 -3.63
C ARG A 81 3.43 -11.52 -3.90
N PHE A 82 3.01 -11.32 -5.14
CA PHE A 82 2.28 -10.12 -5.57
C PHE A 82 0.94 -10.54 -6.17
N ASP A 83 -0.14 -10.29 -5.43
CA ASP A 83 -1.48 -10.72 -5.81
C ASP A 83 -2.29 -9.53 -6.31
N PHE A 84 -2.82 -9.61 -7.52
CA PHE A 84 -3.73 -8.62 -8.09
C PHE A 84 -5.14 -9.17 -8.06
N GLU A 85 -5.97 -8.63 -7.17
CA GLU A 85 -7.35 -9.09 -6.97
C GLU A 85 -8.32 -7.95 -7.29
N ARG A 86 -9.46 -8.26 -7.94
CA ARG A 86 -10.50 -7.26 -8.16
C ARG A 86 -11.18 -6.91 -6.85
N ASP A 87 -11.17 -5.63 -6.51
CA ASP A 87 -11.84 -5.12 -5.32
C ASP A 87 -13.30 -4.74 -5.63
N TYR A 88 -14.18 -5.75 -5.66
CA TYR A 88 -15.62 -5.55 -5.92
C TYR A 88 -16.31 -4.68 -4.86
N GLY A 89 -15.76 -4.56 -3.65
CA GLY A 89 -16.28 -3.70 -2.59
C GLY A 89 -16.08 -2.23 -2.94
N ASN A 90 -14.86 -1.85 -3.31
CA ASN A 90 -14.51 -0.48 -3.71
C ASN A 90 -15.13 -0.02 -5.03
N CYS A 91 -15.44 -0.94 -5.93
CA CYS A 91 -16.21 -0.59 -7.12
C CYS A 91 -17.63 -0.12 -6.81
N ARG A 92 -18.23 -0.56 -5.69
CA ARG A 92 -19.55 -0.07 -5.25
C ARG A 92 -19.47 1.30 -4.59
N PHE A 93 -18.36 1.63 -3.92
CA PHE A 93 -18.20 2.93 -3.26
C PHE A 93 -18.02 4.09 -4.26
N TYR A 94 -17.54 3.83 -5.48
CA TYR A 94 -17.45 4.86 -6.52
C TYR A 94 -18.82 5.30 -7.10
N TYR A 95 -19.83 4.42 -7.08
CA TYR A 95 -21.22 4.81 -7.38
C TYR A 95 -21.86 5.64 -6.25
N LYS A 96 -21.24 5.67 -5.07
CA LYS A 96 -21.60 6.56 -3.97
C LYS A 96 -20.67 7.77 -3.97
N LYS A 97 -20.79 8.62 -4.98
CA LYS A 97 -20.03 9.87 -5.19
C LYS A 97 -20.31 10.96 -4.13
N HIS A 98 -20.53 10.58 -2.87
CA HIS A 98 -20.78 11.45 -1.73
C HIS A 98 -19.91 11.06 -0.52
N MET A 99 -18.59 10.87 -0.72
CA MET A 99 -17.63 10.73 0.40
C MET A 99 -17.15 12.10 0.91
N HIS A 100 -17.98 13.14 0.83
CA HIS A 100 -17.65 14.43 1.45
C HIS A 100 -17.75 14.41 2.99
N ASP A 101 -18.20 13.31 3.60
CA ASP A 101 -18.54 13.27 5.02
C ASP A 101 -17.54 12.52 5.93
N MET A 102 -16.42 12.01 5.41
CA MET A 102 -15.50 11.16 6.21
C MET A 102 -14.29 11.88 6.80
N TRP A 103 -14.17 13.21 6.66
CA TRP A 103 -13.11 14.00 7.31
C TRP A 103 -13.62 14.79 8.52
N ILE A 104 -14.37 14.16 9.44
CA ILE A 104 -14.79 14.84 10.69
C ILE A 104 -14.36 14.10 11.96
N ALA A 105 -13.88 12.85 11.88
CA ALA A 105 -13.41 12.16 13.07
C ALA A 105 -11.89 11.95 13.02
N ASP A 106 -11.18 12.64 13.92
CA ASP A 106 -9.81 12.28 14.27
C ASP A 106 -9.80 10.88 14.90
N THR A 107 -9.18 9.92 14.20
CA THR A 107 -9.06 8.52 14.63
C THR A 107 -8.29 8.33 15.94
N PHE A 108 -7.56 9.35 16.41
CA PHE A 108 -6.84 9.34 17.68
C PHE A 108 -7.56 10.14 18.78
N ASP A 109 -8.72 10.73 18.49
CA ASP A 109 -9.51 11.42 19.50
C ASP A 109 -10.14 10.40 20.47
N ARG A 110 -9.47 10.23 21.61
CA ARG A 110 -9.90 9.38 22.71
C ARG A 110 -11.18 9.86 23.41
N SER A 111 -11.64 11.09 23.13
CA SER A 111 -12.87 11.63 23.71
C SER A 111 -14.14 10.89 23.24
N LEU A 112 -14.08 10.19 22.10
CA LEU A 112 -15.20 9.43 21.54
C LEU A 112 -15.28 7.98 22.03
N CYS A 113 -14.33 7.51 22.85
CA CYS A 113 -14.32 6.14 23.37
C CYS A 113 -15.38 5.94 24.46
N LYS A 114 -16.60 5.53 24.08
CA LYS A 114 -17.71 5.24 25.01
C LYS A 114 -17.46 4.05 25.97
N PHE A 115 -16.44 3.23 25.72
CA PHE A 115 -16.15 2.03 26.51
C PHE A 115 -14.80 2.05 27.26
N CYS A 116 -14.04 3.14 27.17
CA CYS A 116 -12.82 3.30 27.95
C CYS A 116 -13.20 3.69 29.39
N ARG A 117 -13.63 2.71 30.21
CA ARG A 117 -13.73 2.91 31.67
C ARG A 117 -12.32 3.12 32.21
N LYS A 118 -12.13 4.26 32.90
CA LYS A 118 -10.94 4.49 33.74
C LYS A 118 -10.87 3.37 34.78
N VAL A 119 -9.73 2.68 34.82
CA VAL A 119 -9.32 1.89 35.98
C VAL A 119 -8.86 2.88 37.06
#